data_AF-A0A4Z2B377-F1
#
_entry.id   AF-A0A4Z2B377-F1
#
_cell.length_a   1.000
_cell.length_b   1.000
_cell.length_c   1.000
_cell.angle_alpha   90.00
_cell.angle_beta   90.00
_cell.angle_gamma   90.00
#
_symmetry.space_group_name_H-M   'P 1'
#
loop_
_entity.id
_entity.type
_entity.pdbx_description
1 polymer ?
#
loop_
_entity_poly.entity_id
_entity_poly.type
_entity_poly.pdbx_seq_one_letter_code
_entity_poly.pdbx_strand_id
1 'polypeptide(L)'
;MSAGASDAKKRSKKRYGAGHHSKRWKGSRELEVGMQGILITCNMNERKCTAEAFNLLNEYAEKLYGPEKLEDNDGSSSEEEEGGEEDVAAALKKEVAQLQGSGPKQERRFQALQSGANNVIFIKTHNLESDKLVHHILSDLHTTKKKKSRVILRMLPVTGTCKAFPEDMLKYLTTFLEPWFKTPNSATYQIAFKARNSSHNKRDEIIKSIAGLVGKLNPKNKVDLTSPELTIIVEVIKAVCCISVVKDYTLYRKYNVQEVVKDETLKADVNLAKTESSTAEKKEAQDSEETGKGKREDEENGIKTAQGGQRGGR
;
A
#
# COMPACT_ATOMS: atom_id res chain seq x y z
N MET A 1 -79.19 43.50 -3.50
CA MET A 1 -78.63 43.84 -2.18
C MET A 1 -77.74 42.69 -1.73
N SER A 2 -76.55 43.03 -1.19
CA SER A 2 -75.65 42.17 -0.38
C SER A 2 -74.90 41.06 -1.14
N ALA A 3 -73.62 40.75 -0.93
CA ALA A 3 -72.50 41.34 -0.20
C ALA A 3 -71.24 40.47 -0.51
N GLY A 4 -70.04 41.08 -0.56
CA GLY A 4 -68.71 40.47 -0.35
C GLY A 4 -68.20 39.43 -1.37
N ALA A 5 -66.93 39.32 -1.73
CA ALA A 5 -65.71 40.03 -1.37
C ALA A 5 -64.70 39.78 -2.52
N SER A 6 -63.91 40.81 -2.84
CA SER A 6 -62.72 40.73 -3.68
C SER A 6 -61.60 40.00 -2.97
N ASP A 7 -60.82 39.15 -3.67
CA ASP A 7 -59.38 39.21 -3.43
C ASP A 7 -58.53 38.76 -4.63
N ALA A 8 -57.56 39.61 -4.92
CA ALA A 8 -56.55 39.43 -5.95
C ALA A 8 -55.18 39.30 -5.27
N LYS A 9 -54.28 38.56 -5.92
CA LYS A 9 -52.82 38.48 -5.69
C LYS A 9 -52.36 37.59 -4.51
N LYS A 10 -51.54 36.58 -4.81
CA LYS A 10 -50.05 36.70 -4.87
C LYS A 10 -49.42 35.31 -5.02
N ARG A 11 -48.55 35.17 -6.02
CA ARG A 11 -47.52 34.11 -6.09
C ARG A 11 -46.75 34.08 -4.75
N SER A 12 -46.80 32.96 -4.04
CA SER A 12 -46.06 32.77 -2.79
C SER A 12 -44.69 32.12 -3.03
N LYS A 13 -43.68 32.97 -2.88
CA LYS A 13 -42.24 32.76 -2.60
C LYS A 13 -41.63 31.36 -2.73
N LYS A 14 -40.69 31.25 -3.68
CA LYS A 14 -39.49 30.40 -3.58
C LYS A 14 -38.90 30.51 -2.16
N ARG A 15 -38.88 29.40 -1.43
CA ARG A 15 -38.07 29.28 -0.21
C ARG A 15 -36.60 29.16 -0.62
N TYR A 16 -35.93 30.31 -0.75
CA TYR A 16 -34.49 30.37 -0.59
C TYR A 16 -34.18 30.23 0.90
N GLY A 17 -34.24 28.99 1.39
CA GLY A 17 -33.64 28.63 2.67
C GLY A 17 -32.20 28.22 2.39
N ALA A 18 -31.30 29.20 2.33
CA ALA A 18 -29.88 28.95 2.48
C ALA A 18 -29.65 28.39 3.88
N GLY A 19 -29.77 27.07 4.02
CA GLY A 19 -29.29 26.34 5.18
C GLY A 19 -27.78 26.53 5.22
N HIS A 20 -27.34 27.49 6.04
CA HIS A 20 -25.96 27.60 6.49
C HIS A 20 -25.64 26.36 7.34
N HIS A 21 -25.54 25.20 6.69
CA HIS A 21 -24.66 24.16 7.18
C HIS A 21 -23.28 24.78 7.09
N SER A 22 -22.81 25.35 8.20
CA SER A 22 -21.39 25.60 8.41
C SER A 22 -20.70 24.33 7.93
N LYS A 23 -19.98 24.40 6.81
CA LYS A 23 -19.12 23.31 6.36
C LYS A 23 -18.15 23.11 7.50
N ARG A 24 -18.49 22.17 8.39
CA ARG A 24 -17.70 21.81 9.54
C ARG A 24 -16.35 21.47 8.93
N TRP A 25 -15.34 22.28 9.22
CA TRP A 25 -14.00 22.06 8.70
C TRP A 25 -13.58 20.70 9.25
N LYS A 26 -13.84 19.64 8.49
CA LYS A 26 -13.21 18.36 8.69
C LYS A 26 -11.77 18.63 8.28
N GLY A 27 -10.87 18.66 9.27
CA GLY A 27 -9.43 18.68 9.01
C GLY A 27 -9.13 17.68 7.90
N SER A 28 -8.16 18.04 7.05
CA SER A 28 -7.66 17.17 5.98
C SER A 28 -7.61 15.73 6.50
N ARG A 29 -8.49 14.87 6.00
CA ARG A 29 -8.46 13.43 6.32
C ARG A 29 -7.46 12.75 5.38
N GLU A 30 -6.47 13.48 4.90
CA GLU A 30 -5.47 13.01 3.96
C GLU A 30 -4.19 12.62 4.71
N LEU A 31 -3.38 11.80 4.06
CA LEU A 31 -2.03 11.48 4.51
C LEU A 31 -1.15 12.74 4.47
N GLU A 32 -0.55 13.07 5.62
CA GLU A 32 0.33 14.22 5.78
C GLU A 32 1.69 13.82 6.39
N VAL A 33 2.66 14.73 6.28
CA VAL A 33 3.99 14.58 6.86
C VAL A 33 3.92 14.64 8.39
N GLY A 34 4.69 13.78 9.06
CA GLY A 34 4.69 13.64 10.52
C GLY A 34 3.71 12.59 11.04
N MET A 35 2.90 11.99 10.17
CA MET A 35 2.04 10.86 10.55
C MET A 35 2.82 9.55 10.58
N GLN A 36 2.46 8.69 11.52
CA GLN A 36 2.89 7.30 11.61
C GLN A 36 1.66 6.40 11.57
N GLY A 37 1.82 5.17 11.08
CA GLY A 37 0.69 4.30 10.86
C GLY A 37 0.99 3.07 10.01
N ILE A 38 -0.01 2.64 9.27
CA ILE A 38 0.03 1.44 8.43
C ILE A 38 -0.61 1.77 7.08
N LEU A 39 0.12 1.52 6.01
CA LEU A 39 -0.41 1.51 4.65
C LEU A 39 -1.02 0.15 4.35
N ILE A 40 -2.30 0.15 4.01
CA ILE A 40 -3.05 -1.06 3.68
C ILE A 40 -3.46 -0.99 2.22
N THR A 41 -3.08 -2.03 1.47
CA THR A 41 -3.48 -2.17 0.06
C THR A 41 -4.60 -3.19 -0.06
N CYS A 42 -5.56 -2.93 -0.94
CA CYS A 42 -6.65 -3.85 -1.28
C CYS A 42 -6.81 -3.98 -2.80
N ASN A 43 -7.59 -4.95 -3.27
CA ASN A 43 -7.91 -5.06 -4.71
C ASN A 43 -9.09 -4.16 -5.09
N MET A 44 -10.15 -4.16 -4.26
CA MET A 44 -11.39 -3.41 -4.46
C MET A 44 -12.07 -3.11 -3.11
N ASN A 45 -13.03 -2.19 -3.10
CA ASN A 45 -13.91 -1.88 -1.96
C ASN A 45 -13.18 -1.43 -0.68
N GLU A 46 -12.59 -0.24 -0.74
CA GLU A 46 -11.86 0.39 0.37
C GLU A 46 -12.67 0.49 1.67
N ARG A 47 -14.00 0.65 1.59
CA ARG A 47 -14.86 0.67 2.78
C ARG A 47 -14.80 -0.66 3.53
N LYS A 48 -14.94 -1.77 2.81
CA LYS A 48 -14.84 -3.12 3.40
C LYS A 48 -13.42 -3.41 3.89
N CYS A 49 -12.40 -3.00 3.14
CA CYS A 49 -11.01 -3.14 3.57
C CYS A 49 -10.74 -2.39 4.88
N THR A 50 -11.26 -1.16 5.01
CA THR A 50 -11.13 -0.36 6.22
C THR A 50 -11.75 -1.08 7.42
N ALA A 51 -12.95 -1.65 7.27
CA ALA A 51 -13.61 -2.40 8.34
C ALA A 51 -12.84 -3.68 8.74
N GLU A 52 -12.41 -4.50 7.77
CA GLU A 52 -11.59 -5.69 8.04
C GLU A 52 -10.25 -5.33 8.69
N ALA A 53 -9.64 -4.21 8.27
CA ALA A 53 -8.39 -3.74 8.83
C ALA A 53 -8.54 -3.31 10.29
N PHE A 54 -9.59 -2.56 10.65
CA PHE A 54 -9.83 -2.20 12.05
C PHE A 54 -10.05 -3.44 12.92
N ASN A 55 -10.86 -4.39 12.46
CA ASN A 55 -11.10 -5.62 13.21
C ASN A 55 -9.80 -6.39 13.46
N LEU A 56 -8.97 -6.54 12.42
CA LEU A 56 -7.69 -7.24 12.52
C LEU A 56 -6.70 -6.49 13.42
N LEU A 57 -6.58 -5.18 13.25
CA LEU A 57 -5.65 -4.36 14.04
C LEU A 57 -6.05 -4.34 15.51
N ASN A 58 -7.34 -4.20 15.82
CA ASN A 58 -7.83 -4.22 17.20
C ASN A 58 -7.62 -5.59 17.86
N GLU A 59 -7.92 -6.70 17.18
CA GLU A 59 -7.72 -8.06 17.73
C GLU A 59 -6.27 -8.27 18.19
N TYR A 60 -5.30 -7.82 17.39
CA TYR A 60 -3.88 -8.01 17.72
C TYR A 60 -3.32 -6.94 18.63
N ALA A 61 -3.85 -5.71 18.55
CA ALA A 61 -3.43 -4.64 19.44
C ALA A 61 -3.91 -4.87 20.87
N GLU A 62 -5.09 -5.48 21.06
CA GLU A 62 -5.57 -5.89 22.37
C GLU A 62 -4.65 -6.95 23.00
N LYS A 63 -4.20 -7.93 22.20
CA LYS A 63 -3.25 -8.96 22.67
C LYS A 63 -1.88 -8.40 23.05
N LEU A 64 -1.36 -7.42 22.30
CA LEU A 64 -0.02 -6.88 22.51
C LEU A 64 0.03 -5.74 23.52
N TYR A 65 -0.95 -4.83 23.48
CA TYR A 65 -0.93 -3.57 24.21
C TYR A 65 -2.06 -3.46 25.25
N GLY A 66 -2.92 -4.47 25.33
CA GLY A 66 -4.08 -4.47 26.22
C GLY A 66 -5.25 -3.62 25.71
N PRO A 67 -6.33 -3.53 26.52
CA PRO A 67 -7.53 -2.78 26.17
C PRO A 67 -7.20 -1.31 25.88
N GLU A 68 -7.95 -0.72 24.97
CA GLU A 68 -7.79 0.68 24.61
C GLU A 68 -8.16 1.56 25.81
N LYS A 69 -7.14 2.19 26.43
CA LYS A 69 -7.35 3.23 27.44
C LYS A 69 -7.73 4.50 26.70
N LEU A 70 -9.03 4.73 26.59
CA LEU A 70 -9.56 6.01 26.19
C LEU A 70 -9.36 6.94 27.39
N GLU A 71 -8.42 7.89 27.31
CA GLU A 71 -8.30 8.92 28.34
C GLU A 71 -9.60 9.70 28.36
N ASP A 72 -10.38 9.50 29.42
CA ASP A 72 -11.48 10.37 29.78
C ASP A 72 -10.83 11.67 30.27
N ASN A 73 -10.91 12.72 29.46
CA ASN A 73 -10.58 14.06 29.91
C ASN A 73 -11.69 14.54 30.86
N ASP A 74 -11.75 13.93 32.04
CA ASP A 74 -12.59 14.38 33.15
C ASP A 74 -11.82 15.46 33.92
N GLY A 75 -11.88 16.66 33.36
CA GLY A 75 -11.43 17.87 34.00
C GLY A 75 -12.59 18.85 34.11
N SER A 76 -13.58 18.57 34.98
CA SER A 76 -14.27 19.62 35.73
C SER A 76 -15.12 19.10 36.89
N SER A 77 -14.57 19.29 38.08
CA SER A 77 -15.23 19.52 39.37
C SER A 77 -15.94 18.36 40.05
N SER A 78 -15.32 17.96 41.16
CA SER A 78 -15.98 17.51 42.38
C SER A 78 -17.26 18.29 42.68
N GLU A 79 -18.34 17.58 42.97
CA GLU A 79 -19.19 17.78 44.15
C GLU A 79 -20.08 16.55 44.33
N GLU A 80 -20.18 16.12 45.58
CA GLU A 80 -20.94 14.97 46.08
C GLU A 80 -22.44 15.22 45.93
N GLU A 81 -23.25 14.18 45.69
CA GLU A 81 -24.47 13.96 46.47
C GLU A 81 -25.07 12.55 46.26
N GLU A 82 -25.79 12.13 47.30
CA GLU A 82 -26.12 10.79 47.74
C GLU A 82 -27.16 10.02 46.88
N GLY A 83 -27.04 8.68 46.96
CA GLY A 83 -28.14 7.79 47.32
C GLY A 83 -29.33 7.58 46.36
N GLY A 84 -29.46 6.37 45.83
CA GLY A 84 -30.76 5.89 45.31
C GLY A 84 -30.67 4.62 44.47
N GLU A 85 -31.38 3.58 44.91
CA GLU A 85 -31.42 2.21 44.36
C GLU A 85 -32.00 2.11 42.92
N GLU A 86 -31.25 2.49 41.88
CA GLU A 86 -31.56 2.17 40.46
C GLU A 86 -30.31 1.70 39.65
N ASP A 87 -29.41 0.99 40.32
CA ASP A 87 -28.00 0.88 39.94
C ASP A 87 -27.71 0.09 38.65
N VAL A 88 -28.59 -0.84 38.22
CA VAL A 88 -28.31 -1.64 37.01
C VAL A 88 -28.73 -0.92 35.73
N ALA A 89 -29.89 -0.27 35.72
CA ALA A 89 -30.38 0.48 34.55
C ALA A 89 -29.61 1.79 34.37
N ALA A 90 -29.19 2.42 35.47
CA ALA A 90 -28.31 3.58 35.46
C ALA A 90 -26.89 3.22 35.02
N ALA A 91 -26.31 2.10 35.50
CA ALA A 91 -25.01 1.61 35.02
C ALA A 91 -25.05 1.21 33.54
N LEU A 92 -26.09 0.51 33.08
CA LEU A 92 -26.28 0.18 31.64
C LEU A 92 -26.48 1.43 30.79
N LYS A 93 -27.25 2.44 31.25
CA LYS A 93 -27.35 3.73 30.55
C LYS A 93 -26.04 4.49 30.55
N LYS A 94 -25.26 4.41 31.63
CA LYS A 94 -23.94 5.04 31.73
C LYS A 94 -22.93 4.36 30.80
N GLU A 95 -22.94 3.03 30.71
CA GLU A 95 -22.15 2.26 29.74
C GLU A 95 -22.60 2.55 28.29
N VAL A 96 -23.91 2.53 28.02
CA VAL A 96 -24.45 2.87 26.69
C VAL A 96 -24.14 4.32 26.31
N ALA A 97 -24.20 5.24 27.26
CA ALA A 97 -23.83 6.64 27.06
C ALA A 97 -22.31 6.85 26.94
N GLN A 98 -21.48 6.03 27.57
CA GLN A 98 -20.02 6.05 27.38
C GLN A 98 -19.65 5.48 26.00
N LEU A 99 -20.33 4.42 25.56
CA LEU A 99 -20.20 3.85 24.22
C LEU A 99 -20.69 4.82 23.13
N GLN A 100 -21.80 5.53 23.35
CA GLN A 100 -22.35 6.54 22.43
C GLN A 100 -21.69 7.93 22.55
N GLY A 101 -21.12 8.24 23.72
CA GLY A 101 -20.41 9.48 24.06
C GLY A 101 -18.96 9.49 23.55
N SER A 102 -18.45 8.34 23.12
CA SER A 102 -17.20 8.18 22.36
C SER A 102 -17.32 8.71 20.91
N GLY A 103 -17.90 9.90 20.77
CA GLY A 103 -18.01 10.65 19.53
C GLY A 103 -16.65 11.03 18.94
N PRO A 104 -16.63 11.70 17.77
CA PRO A 104 -15.44 11.93 16.93
C PRO A 104 -14.32 12.82 17.54
N LYS A 105 -14.34 13.06 18.86
CA LYS A 105 -13.38 13.87 19.61
C LYS A 105 -12.36 13.07 20.42
N GLN A 106 -12.55 11.76 20.60
CA GLN A 106 -11.55 10.93 21.30
C GLN A 106 -10.59 10.32 20.26
N GLU A 107 -9.28 10.56 20.43
CA GLU A 107 -8.27 9.98 19.54
C GLU A 107 -8.20 8.47 19.76
N ARG A 108 -8.93 7.73 18.92
CA ARG A 108 -8.84 6.28 18.86
C ARG A 108 -7.42 5.86 18.47
N ARG A 109 -6.97 4.71 18.97
CA ARG A 109 -5.68 4.05 18.67
C ARG A 109 -5.43 3.96 17.16
N PHE A 110 -6.49 3.79 16.38
CA PHE A 110 -6.46 3.72 14.92
C PHE A 110 -7.42 4.72 14.29
N GLN A 111 -6.92 5.48 13.30
CA GLN A 111 -7.72 6.42 12.52
C GLN A 111 -7.49 6.22 11.02
N ALA A 112 -8.55 5.93 10.27
CA ALA A 112 -8.48 5.78 8.82
C ALA A 112 -8.46 7.15 8.12
N LEU A 113 -7.46 7.33 7.26
CA LEU A 113 -7.22 8.50 6.43
C LEU A 113 -7.11 8.10 4.96
N GLN A 114 -7.42 9.04 4.08
CA GLN A 114 -7.26 8.90 2.65
C GLN A 114 -5.77 9.03 2.30
N SER A 115 -5.19 7.97 1.75
CA SER A 115 -3.78 8.01 1.31
C SER A 115 -3.57 8.95 0.12
N GLY A 116 -4.62 9.17 -0.68
CA GLY A 116 -4.53 9.86 -1.96
C GLY A 116 -4.18 8.97 -3.16
N ALA A 117 -4.18 7.64 -2.98
CA ALA A 117 -4.06 6.65 -4.05
C ALA A 117 -5.20 5.61 -3.98
N ASN A 118 -5.66 5.17 -5.15
CA ASN A 118 -6.73 4.19 -5.25
C ASN A 118 -6.32 2.84 -4.66
N ASN A 119 -7.24 2.23 -3.92
CA ASN A 119 -7.09 0.95 -3.25
C ASN A 119 -5.93 0.92 -2.24
N VAL A 120 -5.59 2.08 -1.68
CA VAL A 120 -4.61 2.23 -0.61
C VAL A 120 -5.22 3.08 0.49
N ILE A 121 -5.31 2.53 1.70
CA ILE A 121 -5.81 3.22 2.88
C ILE A 121 -4.63 3.45 3.81
N PHE A 122 -4.58 4.62 4.44
CA PHE A 122 -3.63 4.87 5.50
C PHE A 122 -4.38 4.82 6.84
N ILE A 123 -3.91 3.99 7.76
CA ILE A 123 -4.41 3.95 9.13
C ILE A 123 -3.37 4.57 10.03
N LYS A 124 -3.64 5.79 10.51
CA LYS A 124 -2.81 6.48 11.49
C LYS A 124 -2.89 5.73 12.82
N THR A 125 -1.74 5.55 13.46
CA THR A 125 -1.62 4.95 14.80
C THR A 125 -1.25 6.02 15.82
N HIS A 126 -1.89 5.99 16.99
CA HIS A 126 -1.56 6.85 18.12
C HIS A 126 -0.92 6.02 19.23
N ASN A 127 0.22 6.48 19.77
CA ASN A 127 0.95 5.85 20.89
C ASN A 127 1.21 4.35 20.71
N LEU A 128 1.51 3.91 19.48
CA LEU A 128 1.68 2.51 19.14
C LEU A 128 2.76 2.32 18.08
N GLU A 129 3.57 1.27 18.27
CA GLU A 129 4.61 0.85 17.32
C GLU A 129 3.99 0.00 16.20
N SER A 130 3.81 0.63 15.04
CA SER A 130 3.14 0.03 13.88
C SER A 130 3.94 -1.12 13.26
N ASP A 131 5.26 -1.05 13.32
CA ASP A 131 6.19 -2.09 12.88
C ASP A 131 6.03 -3.37 13.69
N LYS A 132 6.01 -3.29 15.03
CA LYS A 132 5.85 -4.46 15.90
C LYS A 132 4.47 -5.10 15.73
N LEU A 133 3.42 -4.29 15.65
CA LEU A 133 2.06 -4.79 15.46
C LEU A 133 1.92 -5.54 14.12
N VAL A 134 2.36 -4.95 13.01
CA VAL A 134 2.25 -5.60 11.69
C VAL A 134 3.12 -6.85 11.62
N HIS A 135 4.33 -6.80 12.20
CA HIS A 135 5.20 -7.97 12.24
C HIS A 135 4.57 -9.13 13.03
N HIS A 136 3.95 -8.84 14.18
CA HIS A 136 3.26 -9.85 14.97
C HIS A 136 2.06 -10.46 14.24
N ILE A 137 1.26 -9.63 13.55
CA ILE A 137 0.15 -10.10 12.70
C ILE A 137 0.68 -11.07 11.63
N LEU A 138 1.73 -10.68 10.91
CA LEU A 138 2.28 -11.51 9.83
C LEU A 138 2.95 -12.79 10.36
N SER A 139 3.62 -12.71 11.51
CA SER A 139 4.20 -13.88 12.19
C SER A 139 3.11 -14.89 12.58
N ASP A 140 2.01 -14.45 13.19
CA ASP A 140 0.89 -15.34 13.55
C ASP A 140 0.24 -15.95 12.31
N LEU A 141 0.02 -15.16 11.26
CA LEU A 141 -0.52 -15.67 9.99
C LEU A 141 0.42 -16.67 9.33
N HIS A 142 1.73 -16.42 9.39
CA HIS A 142 2.75 -17.31 8.85
C HIS A 142 2.78 -18.65 9.60
N THR A 143 2.63 -18.64 10.92
CA THR A 143 2.66 -19.84 11.76
C THR A 143 1.34 -20.60 11.71
N THR A 144 0.21 -19.91 11.84
CA THR A 144 -1.13 -20.55 11.90
C THR A 144 -1.65 -20.96 10.53
N LYS A 145 -1.14 -20.36 9.44
CA LYS A 145 -1.65 -20.50 8.07
C LYS A 145 -3.16 -20.19 7.92
N LYS A 146 -3.73 -19.44 8.88
CA LYS A 146 -5.17 -19.09 8.88
C LYS A 146 -5.41 -17.79 8.14
N LYS A 147 -6.32 -17.82 7.17
CA LYS A 147 -6.79 -16.62 6.47
C LYS A 147 -7.67 -15.77 7.39
N LYS A 148 -7.18 -14.60 7.81
CA LYS A 148 -7.93 -13.64 8.67
C LYS A 148 -8.64 -12.53 7.90
N SER A 149 -8.30 -12.32 6.64
CA SER A 149 -8.89 -11.27 5.80
C SER A 149 -9.04 -11.77 4.36
N ARG A 150 -10.08 -11.28 3.67
CA ARG A 150 -10.32 -11.56 2.24
C ARG A 150 -9.99 -10.37 1.35
N VAL A 151 -9.98 -9.16 1.90
CA VAL A 151 -9.87 -7.92 1.12
C VAL A 151 -8.50 -7.27 1.25
N ILE A 152 -7.88 -7.36 2.43
CA ILE A 152 -6.53 -6.84 2.67
C ILE A 152 -5.53 -7.67 1.87
N LEU A 153 -4.71 -7.00 1.05
CA LEU A 153 -3.60 -7.62 0.33
C LEU A 153 -2.31 -7.48 1.12
N ARG A 154 -1.90 -6.24 1.43
CA ARG A 154 -0.65 -5.97 2.13
C ARG A 154 -0.87 -4.98 3.26
N MET A 155 -0.12 -5.17 4.34
CA MET A 155 -0.03 -4.23 5.45
C MET A 155 1.43 -3.82 5.56
N LEU A 156 1.73 -2.56 5.29
CA LEU A 156 3.09 -2.01 5.33
C LEU A 156 3.15 -1.02 6.48
N PRO A 157 3.98 -1.24 7.51
CA PRO A 157 4.12 -0.27 8.58
C PRO A 157 4.77 0.99 8.02
N VAL A 158 4.39 2.13 8.59
CA VAL A 158 4.96 3.45 8.31
C VAL A 158 5.40 4.03 9.65
N THR A 159 6.71 4.02 9.88
CA THR A 159 7.33 4.55 11.10
C THR A 159 7.91 5.94 10.88
N GLY A 160 7.99 6.41 9.64
CA GLY A 160 8.37 7.78 9.32
C GLY A 160 7.67 8.29 8.07
N THR A 161 7.39 9.59 8.04
CA THR A 161 6.89 10.28 6.84
C THR A 161 7.66 11.58 6.62
N CYS A 162 7.95 11.89 5.36
CA CYS A 162 8.58 13.14 4.96
C CYS A 162 8.00 13.64 3.63
N LYS A 163 8.39 14.84 3.21
CA LYS A 163 8.00 15.35 1.89
C LYS A 163 8.68 14.53 0.79
N ALA A 164 7.96 14.26 -0.29
CA ALA A 164 8.45 13.48 -1.42
C ALA A 164 9.32 14.30 -2.39
N PHE A 165 10.17 15.17 -1.86
CA PHE A 165 11.23 15.85 -2.62
C PHE A 165 12.56 15.15 -2.32
N PRO A 166 13.44 14.93 -3.32
CA PRO A 166 14.68 14.18 -3.13
C PRO A 166 15.57 14.71 -1.99
N GLU A 167 15.72 16.04 -1.88
CA GLU A 167 16.53 16.68 -0.84
C GLU A 167 15.96 16.45 0.57
N ASP A 168 14.65 16.69 0.74
CA ASP A 168 13.95 16.46 2.00
C ASP A 168 14.00 14.98 2.42
N MET A 169 13.85 14.08 1.45
CA MET A 169 13.90 12.64 1.67
C MET A 169 15.27 12.20 2.16
N LEU A 170 16.35 12.64 1.51
CA LEU A 170 17.71 12.29 1.90
C LEU A 170 18.09 12.88 3.25
N LYS A 171 17.70 14.13 3.51
CA LYS A 171 17.90 14.77 4.81
C LYS A 171 17.22 13.98 5.92
N TYR A 172 15.95 13.62 5.74
CA TYR A 172 15.20 12.83 6.72
C TYR A 172 15.80 11.44 6.91
N LEU A 173 16.12 10.73 5.82
CA LEU A 173 16.67 9.38 5.85
C LEU A 173 18.05 9.31 6.52
N THR A 174 18.84 10.39 6.45
CA THR A 174 20.17 10.45 7.08
C THR A 174 20.06 10.19 8.58
N THR A 175 19.12 10.84 9.26
CA THR A 175 18.89 10.66 10.70
C THR A 175 18.02 9.44 10.98
N PHE A 176 16.99 9.21 10.15
CA PHE A 176 16.05 8.12 10.37
C PHE A 176 16.75 6.76 10.30
N LEU A 177 17.68 6.52 9.38
CA LEU A 177 18.31 5.21 9.19
C LEU A 177 19.42 4.89 10.19
N GLU A 178 19.87 5.87 10.99
CA GLU A 178 20.98 5.67 11.94
C GLU A 178 20.78 4.50 12.91
N PRO A 179 19.61 4.31 13.56
CA PRO A 179 19.43 3.23 14.54
C PRO A 179 19.67 1.83 13.96
N TRP A 180 19.50 1.66 12.66
CA TRP A 180 19.65 0.37 11.97
C TRP A 180 21.01 0.19 11.29
N PHE A 181 21.57 1.28 10.75
CA PHE A 181 22.68 1.21 9.79
C PHE A 181 23.94 1.96 10.21
N LYS A 182 23.93 2.70 11.31
CA LYS A 182 25.11 3.38 11.85
C LYS A 182 25.87 2.47 12.82
N THR A 183 27.20 2.53 12.79
CA THR A 183 28.08 1.81 13.72
C THR A 183 27.63 2.01 15.18
N PRO A 184 27.52 0.94 16.01
CA PRO A 184 28.03 -0.42 15.80
C PRO A 184 27.14 -1.34 14.97
N ASN A 185 25.92 -0.91 14.60
CA ASN A 185 24.98 -1.73 13.86
C ASN A 185 25.37 -1.81 12.38
N SER A 186 25.19 -2.99 11.80
CA SER A 186 25.30 -3.23 10.36
C SER A 186 24.38 -4.36 9.95
N ALA A 187 23.83 -4.29 8.74
CA ALA A 187 22.95 -5.33 8.22
C ALA A 187 23.09 -5.47 6.70
N THR A 188 22.71 -6.63 6.18
CA THR A 188 22.39 -6.76 4.77
C THR A 188 21.00 -6.18 4.49
N TYR A 189 20.82 -5.47 3.38
CA TYR A 189 19.55 -4.80 3.12
C TYR A 189 19.13 -4.76 1.66
N GLN A 190 17.83 -4.63 1.45
CA GLN A 190 17.26 -4.23 0.16
C GLN A 190 16.42 -2.96 0.30
N ILE A 191 16.18 -2.28 -0.82
CA ILE A 191 15.30 -1.11 -0.89
C ILE A 191 14.06 -1.46 -1.73
N ALA A 192 12.90 -1.45 -1.08
CA ALA A 192 11.61 -1.66 -1.71
C ALA A 192 10.94 -0.31 -2.00
N PHE A 193 11.22 0.26 -3.18
CA PHE A 193 10.61 1.52 -3.61
C PHE A 193 9.26 1.29 -4.32
N LYS A 194 8.28 2.18 -4.11
CA LYS A 194 7.07 2.29 -4.92
C LYS A 194 6.58 3.73 -4.95
N ALA A 195 6.14 4.22 -6.11
CA ALA A 195 5.52 5.53 -6.24
C ALA A 195 4.09 5.39 -6.78
N ARG A 196 3.17 6.22 -6.26
CA ARG A 196 1.77 6.30 -6.66
C ARG A 196 1.36 7.76 -6.77
N ASN A 197 0.68 8.10 -7.87
CA ASN A 197 0.21 9.46 -8.12
C ASN A 197 1.33 10.51 -7.94
N SER A 198 2.56 10.12 -8.30
CA SER A 198 3.78 10.92 -8.14
C SER A 198 4.73 10.57 -9.28
N SER A 199 5.15 11.57 -10.06
CA SER A 199 6.01 11.41 -11.24
C SER A 199 7.40 12.02 -11.07
N HIS A 200 7.62 12.82 -10.02
CA HIS A 200 8.88 13.54 -9.80
C HIS A 200 10.03 12.65 -9.31
N ASN A 201 9.72 11.49 -8.73
CA ASN A 201 10.72 10.62 -8.09
C ASN A 201 11.07 9.42 -9.00
N LYS A 202 12.17 9.54 -9.74
CA LYS A 202 12.69 8.43 -10.54
C LYS A 202 13.23 7.34 -9.62
N ARG A 203 12.66 6.13 -9.76
CA ARG A 203 12.96 4.96 -8.93
C ARG A 203 14.46 4.73 -8.73
N ASP A 204 15.22 4.61 -9.82
CA ASP A 204 16.62 4.19 -9.75
C ASP A 204 17.53 5.25 -9.13
N GLU A 205 17.23 6.53 -9.36
CA GLU A 205 17.97 7.65 -8.75
C GLU A 205 17.75 7.68 -7.23
N ILE A 206 16.50 7.48 -6.77
CA ILE A 206 16.17 7.40 -5.35
C ILE A 206 16.89 6.19 -4.71
N ILE A 207 16.78 5.01 -5.31
CA ILE A 207 17.40 3.78 -4.78
C ILE A 207 18.92 3.95 -4.66
N LYS A 208 19.59 4.48 -5.71
CA LYS A 208 21.03 4.76 -5.68
C LYS A 208 21.41 5.73 -4.57
N SER A 209 20.63 6.79 -4.39
CA SER A 209 20.89 7.82 -3.39
C SER A 209 20.76 7.26 -1.97
N ILE A 210 19.72 6.47 -1.70
CA ILE A 210 19.52 5.80 -0.40
C ILE A 210 20.63 4.78 -0.13
N ALA A 211 21.00 3.97 -1.14
CA ALA A 211 22.09 3.00 -0.99
C ALA A 211 23.43 3.70 -0.69
N GLY A 212 23.74 4.80 -1.37
CA GLY A 212 24.93 5.61 -1.09
C GLY A 212 24.92 6.21 0.33
N LEU A 213 23.76 6.62 0.84
CA LEU A 213 23.60 7.11 2.21
C LEU A 213 23.86 6.00 3.24
N VAL A 214 23.26 4.82 3.07
CA VAL A 214 23.47 3.68 3.97
C VAL A 214 24.92 3.22 3.99
N GLY A 215 25.60 3.25 2.83
CA GLY A 215 27.04 2.96 2.74
C GLY A 215 27.92 4.00 3.44
N LYS A 216 27.52 5.27 3.48
CA LYS A 216 28.22 6.33 4.24
C LYS A 216 28.04 6.19 5.74
N LEU A 217 26.89 5.69 6.22
CA LEU A 217 26.61 5.49 7.65
C LEU A 217 27.50 4.38 8.24
N ASN A 218 27.69 3.29 7.50
CA ASN A 218 28.60 2.21 7.87
C ASN A 218 29.00 1.40 6.61
N PRO A 219 30.29 1.35 6.23
CA PRO A 219 30.76 0.57 5.09
C PRO A 219 30.51 -0.94 5.18
N LYS A 220 30.20 -1.46 6.37
CA LYS A 220 29.83 -2.87 6.57
C LYS A 220 28.43 -3.21 6.05
N ASN A 221 27.57 -2.22 5.83
CA ASN A 221 26.24 -2.45 5.26
C ASN A 221 26.36 -2.89 3.80
N LYS A 222 25.69 -3.99 3.44
CA LYS A 222 25.74 -4.55 2.09
C LYS A 222 24.35 -4.69 1.50
N VAL A 223 24.20 -4.36 0.23
CA VAL A 223 22.96 -4.61 -0.50
C VAL A 223 22.84 -6.11 -0.80
N ASP A 224 21.74 -6.72 -0.40
CA ASP A 224 21.35 -8.09 -0.76
C ASP A 224 19.89 -8.08 -1.24
N LEU A 225 19.66 -8.44 -2.51
CA LEU A 225 18.33 -8.45 -3.12
C LEU A 225 17.62 -9.81 -3.00
N THR A 226 18.33 -10.83 -2.49
CA THR A 226 17.85 -12.21 -2.40
C THR A 226 17.40 -12.52 -0.97
N SER A 227 18.28 -12.31 0.01
CA SER A 227 18.07 -12.69 1.42
C SER A 227 18.50 -11.59 2.41
N PRO A 228 17.94 -10.37 2.30
CA PRO A 228 18.32 -9.29 3.19
C PRO A 228 17.80 -9.49 4.62
N GLU A 229 18.61 -9.10 5.60
CA GLU A 229 18.18 -9.01 7.00
C GLU A 229 17.15 -7.89 7.21
N LEU A 230 17.35 -6.73 6.56
CA LEU A 230 16.48 -5.57 6.64
C LEU A 230 15.96 -5.13 5.27
N THR A 231 14.70 -4.72 5.20
CA THR A 231 14.14 -4.08 4.01
C THR A 231 13.72 -2.67 4.33
N ILE A 232 14.30 -1.70 3.60
CA ILE A 232 13.89 -0.30 3.64
C ILE A 232 12.72 -0.14 2.66
N ILE A 233 11.51 0.01 3.18
CA ILE A 233 10.32 0.28 2.38
C ILE A 233 10.20 1.78 2.18
N VAL A 234 10.06 2.20 0.92
CA VAL A 234 9.88 3.60 0.53
C VAL A 234 8.67 3.67 -0.39
N GLU A 235 7.53 4.12 0.15
CA GLU A 235 6.30 4.29 -0.62
C GLU A 235 5.94 5.78 -0.73
N VAL A 236 6.05 6.32 -1.95
CA VAL A 236 5.68 7.70 -2.26
C VAL A 236 4.23 7.73 -2.74
N ILE A 237 3.39 8.52 -2.09
CA ILE A 237 2.00 8.75 -2.49
C ILE A 237 1.77 10.25 -2.59
N LYS A 238 1.40 10.75 -3.77
CA LYS A 238 1.32 12.18 -4.08
C LYS A 238 2.65 12.88 -3.70
N ALA A 239 2.61 13.77 -2.71
CA ALA A 239 3.74 14.56 -2.21
C ALA A 239 4.31 14.06 -0.87
N VAL A 240 3.86 12.90 -0.38
CA VAL A 240 4.31 12.32 0.90
C VAL A 240 5.11 11.04 0.65
N CYS A 241 6.26 10.92 1.29
CA CYS A 241 7.10 9.73 1.32
C CYS A 241 6.89 8.99 2.65
N CYS A 242 6.41 7.75 2.58
CA CYS A 242 6.25 6.85 3.71
C CYS A 242 7.44 5.90 3.78
N ILE A 243 8.06 5.81 4.96
CA ILE A 243 9.29 5.07 5.16
C ILE A 243 9.11 4.09 6.33
N SER A 244 9.66 2.89 6.18
CA SER A 244 9.87 1.95 7.28
C SER A 244 11.07 1.04 7.03
N VAL A 245 11.64 0.53 8.11
CA VAL A 245 12.68 -0.52 8.07
C VAL A 245 12.09 -1.76 8.72
N VAL A 246 12.02 -2.86 7.98
CA VAL A 246 11.34 -4.08 8.41
C VAL A 246 12.21 -5.33 8.26
N LYS A 247 11.96 -6.34 9.09
CA LYS A 247 12.55 -7.69 9.00
C LYS A 247 11.62 -8.65 8.26
N ASP A 248 12.16 -9.78 7.83
CA ASP A 248 11.38 -10.92 7.31
C ASP A 248 10.48 -10.56 6.11
N TYR A 249 10.88 -9.56 5.32
CA TYR A 249 10.07 -9.07 4.20
C TYR A 249 9.86 -10.14 3.14
N THR A 250 10.91 -10.90 2.80
CA THR A 250 10.82 -12.01 1.84
C THR A 250 10.05 -13.20 2.43
N LEU A 251 10.32 -13.54 3.69
CA LEU A 251 9.63 -14.61 4.43
C LEU A 251 8.11 -14.36 4.48
N TYR A 252 7.69 -13.15 4.83
CA TYR A 252 6.28 -12.75 4.87
C TYR A 252 5.74 -12.31 3.50
N ARG A 253 6.31 -12.80 2.40
CA ARG A 253 5.81 -12.63 1.02
C ARG A 253 5.58 -11.15 0.65
N LYS A 254 6.52 -10.27 0.99
CA LYS A 254 6.42 -8.82 0.81
C LYS A 254 5.25 -8.21 1.60
N TYR A 255 5.09 -8.72 2.83
CA TYR A 255 4.06 -8.33 3.79
C TYR A 255 2.64 -8.47 3.22
N ASN A 256 2.44 -9.53 2.43
CA ASN A 256 1.15 -9.82 1.81
C ASN A 256 0.37 -10.82 2.68
N VAL A 257 -0.67 -10.29 3.31
CA VAL A 257 -1.58 -11.01 4.25
C VAL A 257 -2.25 -12.22 3.60
N GLN A 258 -2.45 -12.21 2.28
CA GLN A 258 -3.07 -13.33 1.56
C GLN A 258 -2.05 -14.37 1.09
N GLU A 259 -0.83 -13.95 0.79
CA GLU A 259 0.22 -14.84 0.29
C GLU A 259 1.00 -15.51 1.42
N VAL A 260 1.12 -14.87 2.60
CA VAL A 260 1.89 -15.37 3.75
C VAL A 260 1.36 -16.69 4.30
N VAL A 261 0.06 -16.95 4.11
CA VAL A 261 -0.61 -18.18 4.53
C VAL A 261 -0.54 -19.30 3.49
N LYS A 262 0.02 -19.05 2.30
CA LYS A 262 0.19 -20.09 1.27
C LYS A 262 1.49 -20.83 1.50
N ASP A 263 1.45 -22.14 1.37
CA ASP A 263 2.65 -22.97 1.47
C ASP A 263 3.62 -22.72 0.31
N GLU A 264 4.91 -22.84 0.60
CA GLU A 264 6.01 -22.73 -0.37
C GLU A 264 5.91 -23.76 -1.51
N THR A 265 5.22 -24.87 -1.26
CA THR A 265 5.12 -26.03 -2.16
C THR A 265 4.42 -25.73 -3.48
N LEU A 266 3.57 -24.69 -3.56
CA LEU A 266 2.82 -24.39 -4.79
C LEU A 266 3.60 -23.57 -5.83
N LYS A 267 4.85 -23.17 -5.55
CA LYS A 267 5.69 -22.41 -6.51
C LYS A 267 6.68 -23.26 -7.30
N ALA A 268 6.96 -24.48 -6.85
CA ALA A 268 7.85 -25.40 -7.58
C ALA A 268 7.16 -25.94 -8.86
N ASP A 269 5.86 -26.27 -8.78
CA ASP A 269 5.12 -26.89 -9.89
C ASP A 269 4.85 -25.95 -11.07
N VAL A 270 4.79 -24.64 -10.84
CA VAL A 270 4.56 -23.65 -11.91
C VAL A 270 5.84 -23.31 -12.69
N ASN A 271 7.01 -23.50 -12.08
CA ASN A 271 8.30 -23.27 -12.76
C ASN A 271 8.73 -24.47 -13.60
N LEU A 272 8.36 -25.70 -13.24
CA LEU A 272 8.60 -26.89 -14.07
C LEU A 272 7.72 -26.90 -15.33
N ALA A 273 6.46 -26.50 -15.23
CA ALA A 273 5.54 -26.45 -16.37
C ALA A 273 5.82 -25.32 -17.39
N LYS A 274 6.64 -24.32 -17.04
CA LYS A 274 7.02 -23.22 -17.95
C LYS A 274 8.34 -23.43 -18.68
N THR A 275 9.14 -24.41 -18.29
CA THR A 275 10.40 -24.76 -18.98
C THR A 275 10.16 -25.75 -20.12
N GLU A 276 9.06 -26.52 -20.10
CA GLU A 276 8.74 -27.46 -21.17
C GLU A 276 7.94 -26.84 -22.34
N SER A 277 7.31 -25.67 -22.15
CA SER A 277 6.55 -25.01 -23.23
C SER A 277 7.33 -23.99 -24.06
N SER A 278 8.60 -23.71 -23.74
CA SER A 278 9.43 -22.71 -24.46
C SER A 278 10.48 -23.31 -25.39
N THR A 279 10.51 -24.63 -25.55
CA THR A 279 11.51 -25.33 -26.40
C THR A 279 10.91 -25.91 -27.68
N ALA A 280 9.60 -25.75 -27.92
CA ALA A 280 8.92 -26.33 -29.09
C ALA A 280 8.54 -25.33 -30.21
N GLU A 281 8.63 -24.01 -30.01
CA GLU A 281 8.17 -23.02 -31.03
C GLU A 281 9.29 -22.26 -31.77
N LYS A 282 10.48 -22.87 -31.96
CA LYS A 282 11.53 -22.32 -32.85
C LYS A 282 12.14 -23.31 -33.84
N LYS A 283 11.40 -24.34 -34.22
CA LYS A 283 11.72 -25.17 -35.40
C LYS A 283 10.44 -25.57 -36.12
N GLU A 284 9.86 -24.64 -36.87
CA GLU A 284 8.95 -24.92 -38.00
C GLU A 284 8.65 -23.62 -38.73
N ALA A 285 9.63 -23.12 -39.47
CA ALA A 285 9.44 -22.18 -40.56
C ALA A 285 10.56 -22.39 -41.58
N GLN A 286 10.71 -23.64 -42.03
CA GLN A 286 11.35 -23.97 -43.29
C GLN A 286 10.91 -25.38 -43.67
N ASP A 287 10.30 -25.44 -44.85
CA ASP A 287 10.13 -26.60 -45.72
C ASP A 287 8.82 -27.42 -45.61
N SER A 288 7.93 -27.13 -46.56
CA SER A 288 7.00 -28.05 -47.19
C SER A 288 6.39 -27.31 -48.39
N GLU A 289 6.31 -27.81 -49.61
CA GLU A 289 6.80 -29.01 -50.28
C GLU A 289 6.26 -28.81 -51.71
N GLU A 290 7.05 -29.04 -52.76
CA GLU A 290 6.44 -29.27 -54.07
C GLU A 290 7.13 -30.46 -54.74
N THR A 291 6.51 -31.64 -54.58
CA THR A 291 6.84 -32.81 -55.39
C THR A 291 5.60 -33.22 -56.17
N GLY A 292 5.60 -32.95 -57.47
CA GLY A 292 4.62 -33.45 -58.44
C GLY A 292 5.34 -33.93 -59.70
N LYS A 293 5.37 -35.25 -59.90
CA LYS A 293 5.96 -35.95 -61.06
C LYS A 293 5.36 -35.51 -62.40
N GLY A 294 6.21 -35.39 -63.42
CA GLY A 294 5.82 -35.47 -64.84
C GLY A 294 7.03 -35.63 -65.76
N LYS A 295 7.22 -36.84 -66.31
CA LYS A 295 8.17 -37.14 -67.40
C LYS A 295 7.75 -36.45 -68.71
N ARG A 296 8.72 -35.97 -69.50
CA ARG A 296 8.82 -36.15 -70.97
C ARG A 296 10.17 -35.66 -71.49
N GLU A 297 10.55 -36.26 -72.61
CA GLU A 297 11.88 -36.39 -73.20
C GLU A 297 12.28 -35.23 -74.14
N ASP A 298 13.52 -35.35 -74.62
CA ASP A 298 14.09 -34.90 -75.89
C ASP A 298 14.79 -33.53 -76.05
N GLU A 299 16.11 -33.67 -76.21
CA GLU A 299 16.99 -33.21 -77.30
C GLU A 299 17.09 -31.74 -77.79
N GLU A 300 18.36 -31.43 -78.06
CA GLU A 300 18.95 -30.58 -79.11
C GLU A 300 19.30 -29.09 -78.89
N ASN A 301 20.63 -28.90 -78.98
CA ASN A 301 21.39 -27.93 -79.77
C ASN A 301 21.41 -26.43 -79.43
N GLY A 302 22.64 -25.89 -79.46
CA GLY A 302 22.85 -24.47 -79.77
C GLY A 302 24.16 -23.84 -79.30
N ILE A 303 25.26 -24.12 -79.98
CA ILE A 303 26.55 -23.42 -79.91
C ILE A 303 26.40 -21.93 -80.31
N LYS A 304 27.12 -20.99 -79.66
CA LYS A 304 28.03 -19.98 -80.29
C LYS A 304 28.46 -18.82 -79.35
N THR A 305 29.76 -18.80 -79.06
CA THR A 305 30.74 -17.69 -79.18
C THR A 305 30.24 -16.23 -79.27
N ALA A 306 30.85 -15.32 -78.49
CA ALA A 306 31.89 -14.37 -78.96
C ALA A 306 32.30 -13.32 -77.89
N GLN A 307 33.62 -13.06 -77.83
CA GLN A 307 34.35 -11.77 -77.65
C GLN A 307 33.88 -10.77 -76.57
N GLY A 308 34.71 -10.18 -75.70
CA GLY A 308 36.06 -9.65 -75.88
C GLY A 308 36.04 -8.13 -75.66
N GLY A 309 36.91 -7.59 -74.80
CA GLY A 309 37.12 -6.13 -74.62
C GLY A 309 37.31 -5.70 -73.14
N GLN A 310 38.53 -5.67 -72.59
CA GLN A 310 39.52 -4.57 -72.62
C GLN A 310 39.23 -3.48 -71.55
N ARG A 311 39.90 -3.57 -70.39
CA ARG A 311 41.02 -2.69 -69.92
C ARG A 311 40.73 -1.18 -69.90
N GLY A 312 40.61 -0.66 -68.68
CA GLY A 312 41.56 0.29 -68.10
C GLY A 312 41.32 1.79 -68.31
N GLY A 313 41.46 2.56 -67.22
CA GLY A 313 41.87 3.96 -67.31
C GLY A 313 41.33 4.90 -66.23
N ARG A 314 42.22 5.21 -65.27
CA ARG A 314 42.22 6.29 -64.27
C ARG A 314 41.35 6.13 -63.01
#